data_AF-A0A836WXG5-F1
#
_entry.id   AF-A0A836WXG5-F1
#
_cell.length_a   1.000
_cell.length_b   1.000
_cell.length_c   1.000
_cell.angle_alpha   90.00
_cell.angle_beta   90.00
_cell.angle_gamma   90.00
#
_symmetry.space_group_name_H-M   'P 1'
#
loop_
_entity.id
_entity.type
_entity.pdbx_description
1 polymer ?
#
loop_
_entity_poly.entity_id
_entity_poly.type
_entity_poly.pdbx_seq_one_letter_code
_entity_poly.pdbx_strand_id
1 'polypeptide(L)'
;MITLKYLRGDFFGGLTAGIVALPLALAFGEQSGLGASTGLYGAAFLAFFAALFGGTATQISGPTAPMTVLSATIISGILVTYDGNAEHALPLILSVFILAGLFQIL
;
A
#
# COMPACT_ATOMS: atom_id res chain seq x y z
N MET A 1 16.52 -15.36 -0.63
CA MET A 1 15.67 -14.86 0.46
C MET A 1 14.49 -15.79 0.72
N ILE A 2 13.76 -16.20 -0.32
CA ILE A 2 12.66 -17.17 -0.21
C ILE A 2 13.24 -18.60 -0.13
N THR A 3 12.89 -19.35 0.92
CA THR A 3 13.27 -20.75 1.11
C THR A 3 12.15 -21.50 1.82
N LEU A 4 11.95 -22.79 1.49
CA LEU A 4 10.93 -23.62 2.14
C LEU A 4 11.36 -24.17 3.50
N LYS A 5 12.62 -23.93 3.91
CA LYS A 5 13.16 -24.41 5.20
C LYS A 5 12.40 -23.86 6.41
N TYR A 6 11.84 -22.65 6.30
CA TYR A 6 11.18 -21.96 7.40
C TYR A 6 9.65 -21.87 7.23
N LEU A 7 9.06 -22.72 6.39
CA LEU A 7 7.65 -22.65 5.98
C LEU A 7 6.66 -22.48 7.14
N ARG A 8 6.86 -23.21 8.24
CA ARG A 8 6.00 -23.08 9.44
C ARG A 8 6.13 -21.70 10.07
N GLY A 9 7.34 -21.20 10.25
CA GLY A 9 7.59 -19.88 10.83
C GLY A 9 7.07 -18.76 9.93
N ASP A 10 7.34 -18.86 8.62
CA ASP A 10 6.91 -17.89 7.62
C ASP A 10 5.38 -17.83 7.51
N PHE A 11 4.70 -18.99 7.57
CA PHE A 11 3.24 -19.04 7.53
C PHE A 11 2.60 -18.37 8.75
N PHE A 12 3.01 -18.74 9.97
CA PHE A 12 2.44 -18.13 11.19
C PHE A 12 2.84 -16.66 11.34
N GLY A 13 4.06 -16.30 10.94
CA GLY A 13 4.54 -14.92 10.90
C GLY A 13 3.72 -14.07 9.93
N GLY A 14 3.53 -14.56 8.69
CA GLY A 14 2.72 -13.89 7.68
C GLY A 14 1.25 -13.76 8.08
N LEU A 15 0.66 -14.80 8.66
CA LEU A 15 -0.71 -14.77 9.16
C LEU A 15 -0.89 -13.72 10.26
N THR A 16 0.02 -13.70 11.25
CA THR A 16 -0.03 -12.74 12.35
C THR A 16 0.16 -11.31 11.83
N ALA A 17 1.13 -11.10 10.95
CA ALA A 17 1.37 -9.81 10.32
C ALA A 17 0.14 -9.34 9.51
N GLY A 18 -0.50 -10.24 8.76
CA GLY A 18 -1.71 -9.95 8.00
C GLY A 18 -2.89 -9.53 8.87
N ILE A 19 -3.12 -10.22 10.00
CA ILE A 19 -4.16 -9.86 10.97
C ILE A 19 -3.93 -8.45 11.53
N VAL A 20 -2.67 -8.10 11.84
CA VAL A 20 -2.31 -6.77 12.35
C VAL A 20 -2.39 -5.69 11.26
N ALA A 21 -2.06 -6.03 10.02
CA ALA A 21 -2.06 -5.08 8.89
C ALA A 21 -3.47 -4.76 8.37
N LEU A 22 -4.41 -5.71 8.44
CA LEU A 22 -5.79 -5.56 7.97
C LEU A 22 -6.51 -4.29 8.48
N PRO A 23 -6.60 -4.02 9.80
CA PRO A 23 -7.29 -2.83 10.30
C PRO A 23 -6.60 -1.54 9.86
N LEU A 24 -5.26 -1.51 9.79
CA LEU A 24 -4.53 -0.35 9.26
C LEU A 24 -4.85 -0.10 7.78
N ALA A 25 -4.84 -1.13 6.95
CA ALA A 25 -5.12 -1.02 5.52
C ALA A 25 -6.53 -0.44 5.26
N LEU A 26 -7.54 -0.95 5.97
CA LEU A 26 -8.93 -0.47 5.84
C LEU A 26 -9.06 0.99 6.32
N ALA A 27 -8.51 1.32 7.49
CA ALA A 27 -8.56 2.67 8.05
C ALA A 27 -7.87 3.70 7.13
N PHE A 28 -6.73 3.32 6.54
CA PHE A 28 -5.96 4.19 5.66
C PHE A 28 -6.59 4.34 4.27
N GLY A 29 -7.25 3.28 3.76
CA GLY A 29 -8.08 3.38 2.56
C GLY A 29 -9.21 4.41 2.73
N GLU A 30 -9.91 4.38 3.86
CA GLU A 30 -10.94 5.38 4.17
C GLU A 30 -10.38 6.80 4.31
N GLN A 31 -9.26 6.97 5.03
CA GLN A 31 -8.62 8.28 5.18
C GLN A 31 -8.16 8.91 3.86
N SER A 32 -7.89 8.10 2.84
CA SER A 32 -7.50 8.59 1.51
C SER A 32 -8.65 9.22 0.72
N GLY A 33 -9.91 9.00 1.13
CA GLY A 33 -11.10 9.44 0.39
C GLY A 33 -11.50 8.52 -0.77
N LEU A 34 -10.75 7.44 -1.03
CA LEU A 34 -11.03 6.47 -2.09
C LEU A 34 -11.74 5.19 -1.60
N GLY A 35 -11.96 5.08 -0.28
CA GLY A 35 -12.69 3.98 0.38
C GLY A 35 -11.82 2.81 0.83
N ALA A 36 -12.30 2.04 1.81
CA ALA A 36 -11.55 0.97 2.48
C ALA A 36 -10.98 -0.09 1.51
N SER A 37 -11.70 -0.39 0.44
CA SER A 37 -11.29 -1.39 -0.57
C SER A 37 -9.95 -1.02 -1.21
N THR A 38 -9.71 0.26 -1.50
CA THR A 38 -8.45 0.74 -2.10
C THR A 38 -7.26 0.54 -1.16
N GLY A 39 -7.44 0.76 0.14
CA GLY A 39 -6.43 0.48 1.15
C GLY A 39 -6.10 -1.00 1.25
N LEU A 40 -7.12 -1.88 1.17
CA LEU A 40 -6.93 -3.33 1.17
C LEU A 40 -6.14 -3.81 -0.06
N TYR A 41 -6.56 -3.38 -1.27
CA TYR A 41 -5.84 -3.73 -2.49
C TYR A 41 -4.42 -3.17 -2.49
N GLY A 42 -4.24 -1.91 -2.11
CA GLY A 42 -2.92 -1.27 -2.02
C GLY A 42 -1.98 -2.02 -1.08
N ALA A 43 -2.44 -2.39 0.12
CA ALA A 43 -1.65 -3.15 1.07
C ALA A 43 -1.29 -4.55 0.56
N ALA A 44 -2.23 -5.26 -0.07
CA ALA A 44 -1.99 -6.59 -0.61
C ALA A 44 -0.95 -6.59 -1.75
N PHE A 45 -1.10 -5.70 -2.72
CA PHE A 45 -0.17 -5.58 -3.84
C PHE A 45 1.21 -5.11 -3.38
N LEU A 46 1.27 -4.11 -2.49
CA LEU A 46 2.53 -3.63 -1.92
C LEU A 46 3.25 -4.74 -1.15
N ALA A 47 2.56 -5.46 -0.26
CA ALA A 47 3.15 -6.54 0.52
C ALA A 47 3.70 -7.65 -0.39
N PHE A 48 2.94 -8.05 -1.42
CA PHE A 48 3.35 -9.09 -2.35
C PHE A 48 4.62 -8.70 -3.12
N PHE A 49 4.63 -7.54 -3.79
CA PHE A 49 5.77 -7.15 -4.62
C PHE A 49 7.00 -6.77 -3.81
N ALA A 50 6.82 -6.09 -2.68
CA ALA A 50 7.95 -5.73 -1.81
C ALA A 50 8.57 -6.98 -1.15
N ALA A 51 7.78 -7.99 -0.79
CA ALA A 51 8.32 -9.25 -0.27
C ALA A 51 9.03 -10.08 -1.35
N LEU A 52 8.54 -10.03 -2.60
CA LEU A 52 9.11 -10.80 -3.71
C LEU A 52 10.42 -10.19 -4.23
N PHE A 53 10.48 -8.87 -4.39
CA PHE A 53 11.61 -8.15 -4.99
C PHE A 53 12.49 -7.39 -3.99
N GLY A 54 12.12 -7.35 -2.71
CA GLY A 54 12.87 -6.66 -1.67
C GLY A 54 14.13 -7.39 -1.21
N GLY A 55 14.95 -6.69 -0.42
CA GLY A 55 16.23 -7.20 0.11
C GLY A 55 16.19 -7.73 1.54
N THR A 56 15.07 -7.58 2.26
CA THR A 56 14.96 -7.88 3.70
C THR A 56 13.99 -9.03 3.98
N ALA A 57 14.50 -10.15 4.50
CA ALA A 57 13.77 -11.43 4.60
C ALA A 57 12.47 -11.40 5.40
N THR A 58 12.40 -10.57 6.44
CA THR A 58 11.27 -10.52 7.38
C THR A 58 10.53 -9.18 7.33
N GLN A 59 10.82 -8.33 6.34
CA GLN A 59 10.19 -7.03 6.22
C GLN A 59 8.73 -7.15 5.77
N ILE A 60 7.83 -6.60 6.58
CA ILE A 60 6.43 -6.44 6.22
C ILE A 60 6.26 -5.06 5.59
N SER A 61 5.70 -5.03 4.39
CA SER A 61 5.46 -3.79 3.65
C SER A 61 3.96 -3.55 3.55
N GLY A 62 3.53 -2.32 3.80
CA GLY A 62 2.14 -1.91 3.83
C GLY A 62 2.02 -0.39 3.96
N PRO A 63 0.81 0.18 3.88
CA PRO A 63 0.61 1.60 4.10
C PRO A 63 0.98 1.95 5.55
N THR A 64 1.90 2.89 5.73
CA THR A 64 2.36 3.37 7.05
C THR A 64 1.74 4.72 7.36
N ALA A 65 1.66 5.10 8.64
CA ALA A 65 1.04 6.37 9.03
C ALA A 65 1.61 7.60 8.28
N PRO A 66 2.94 7.78 8.14
CA PRO A 66 3.49 8.90 7.36
C PRO A 66 3.08 8.85 5.89
N MET A 67 3.12 7.67 5.27
CA MET A 67 2.76 7.50 3.86
C MET A 67 1.28 7.76 3.62
N THR A 68 0.39 7.31 4.53
CA THR A 68 -1.05 7.55 4.43
C THR A 68 -1.38 9.02 4.51
N VAL A 69 -0.81 9.76 5.46
CA VAL A 69 -1.06 11.21 5.61
C VAL A 69 -0.64 11.97 4.35
N LEU A 70 0.54 11.67 3.82
CA LEU A 70 1.05 12.26 2.57
C LEU A 70 0.16 11.88 1.37
N SER A 71 -0.19 10.61 1.26
CA SER A 71 -1.03 10.09 0.17
C SER A 71 -2.41 10.73 0.18
N ALA A 72 -3.06 10.82 1.35
CA ALA A 72 -4.36 11.47 1.50
C ALA A 72 -4.30 12.95 1.10
N THR A 73 -3.22 13.65 1.47
CA THR A 73 -3.02 15.06 1.09
C THR A 73 -2.88 15.22 -0.43
N ILE A 74 -2.10 14.36 -1.09
CA ILE A 74 -1.92 14.38 -2.55
C ILE A 74 -3.22 14.01 -3.27
N ILE A 75 -3.90 12.94 -2.83
CA ILE A 75 -5.16 12.48 -3.40
C ILE A 75 -6.24 13.55 -3.26
N SER A 76 -6.35 14.18 -2.08
CA SER A 76 -7.27 15.29 -1.84
C SER A 76 -7.00 16.47 -2.79
N GLY A 77 -5.73 16.86 -2.94
CA GLY A 77 -5.35 17.92 -3.89
C GLY A 77 -5.71 17.59 -5.34
N ILE A 78 -5.51 16.35 -5.77
CA ILE A 78 -5.90 15.90 -7.12
C ILE A 78 -7.42 15.88 -7.27
N LEU A 79 -8.17 15.35 -6.29
CA LEU A 79 -9.64 15.31 -6.36
C LEU A 79 -10.25 16.71 -6.50
N VAL A 80 -9.69 17.71 -5.81
CA VAL A 80 -10.14 19.12 -5.94
C VAL A 80 -9.96 19.64 -7.37
N THR A 81 -8.91 19.24 -8.08
CA THR A 81 -8.72 19.65 -9.50
C THR A 81 -9.70 19.01 -10.48
N TYR A 82 -10.40 17.94 -10.08
CA TYR A 82 -11.38 17.22 -10.89
C TYR A 82 -12.81 17.31 -10.29
N ASP A 83 -13.12 18.38 -9.54
CA ASP A 83 -14.44 18.61 -8.91
C ASP A 83 -14.94 17.43 -8.05
N GLY A 84 -14.02 16.68 -7.44
CA GLY A 84 -14.33 15.50 -6.63
C GLY A 84 -14.66 14.24 -7.44
N ASN A 85 -14.54 14.26 -8.78
CA ASN A 85 -14.76 13.08 -9.60
C ASN A 85 -13.57 12.12 -9.54
N ALA A 86 -13.72 11.06 -8.75
CA ALA A 86 -12.69 10.04 -8.55
C ALA A 86 -12.31 9.29 -9.84
N GLU A 87 -13.24 9.08 -10.77
CA GLU A 87 -12.96 8.35 -12.02
C GLU A 87 -11.97 9.13 -12.90
N HIS A 88 -12.12 10.46 -12.98
CA HIS A 88 -11.20 11.32 -13.73
C HIS A 88 -9.89 11.60 -12.99
N ALA A 89 -9.91 11.59 -11.66
CA ALA A 89 -8.73 11.77 -10.83
C ALA A 89 -7.82 10.53 -10.79
N LEU A 90 -8.40 9.33 -10.90
CA LEU A 90 -7.69 8.06 -10.68
C LEU A 90 -6.45 7.87 -11.58
N PRO A 91 -6.46 8.19 -12.90
CA PRO A 91 -5.27 8.07 -13.73
C PRO A 91 -4.10 8.93 -13.24
N LEU A 92 -4.37 10.15 -12.77
CA LEU A 92 -3.33 11.04 -12.24
C LEU A 92 -2.81 10.55 -10.90
N ILE A 93 -3.71 10.11 -10.00
CA ILE A 93 -3.35 9.50 -8.71
C ILE A 93 -2.40 8.32 -8.94
N LEU A 94 -2.79 7.37 -9.80
CA LEU A 94 -1.97 6.20 -10.12
C LEU A 94 -0.63 6.59 -10.74
N SER A 95 -0.60 7.58 -11.64
CA SER A 95 0.64 8.07 -12.26
C SER A 95 1.62 8.62 -11.23
N VAL A 96 1.14 9.38 -10.23
CA VAL A 96 1.97 9.91 -9.14
C VAL A 96 2.58 8.78 -8.30
N PHE A 97 1.79 7.77 -7.93
CA PHE A 97 2.28 6.65 -7.13
C PHE A 97 3.22 5.72 -7.92
N ILE A 98 2.96 5.51 -9.22
CA ILE A 98 3.89 4.79 -10.10
C ILE A 98 5.21 5.55 -10.20
N LEU A 99 5.18 6.86 -10.40
CA LEU A 99 6.39 7.69 -10.45
C LEU A 99 7.16 7.66 -9.13
N ALA A 100 6.46 7.72 -7.99
CA ALA A 100 7.07 7.55 -6.68
C ALA A 100 7.77 6.18 -6.53
N GLY A 101 7.14 5.11 -7.02
CA GLY A 101 7.74 3.78 -7.06
C GLY A 101 8.96 3.70 -7.98
N LEU A 102 8.93 4.36 -9.15
CA LEU A 102 10.09 4.45 -10.04
C LEU A 102 11.25 5.20 -9.38
N PHE A 103 10.99 6.29 -8.68
CA PHE A 103 12.02 7.01 -7.91
C PHE A 103 12.60 6.18 -6.76
N GLN A 104 11.86 5.21 -6.20
CA GLN A 104 12.40 4.29 -5.19
C GLN A 104 13.36 3.25 -5.77
N ILE A 105 13.30 2.99 -7.08
CA ILE A 105 14.15 2.02 -7.77
C ILE A 105 15.50 2.63 -8.19
N LEU A 106 15.50 3.94 -8.51
CA LEU A 106 16.70 4.70 -8.89
C LEU A 106 17.64 4.94 -7.71
#